data_AF-A0A4U3A6J0-F1
#
_entry.id   AF-A0A4U3A6J0-F1
#
_cell.length_a   1.000
_cell.length_b   1.000
_cell.length_c   1.000
_cell.angle_alpha   90.00
_cell.angle_beta   90.00
_cell.angle_gamma   90.00
#
_symmetry.space_group_name_H-M   'P 1'
#
loop_
_entity.id
_entity.type
_entity.pdbx_description
1 polymer ?
#
loop_
_entity_poly.entity_id
_entity_poly.type
_entity_poly.pdbx_seq_one_letter_code
_entity_poly.pdbx_strand_id
1 'polypeptide(L)'
;LWYLKDIVTNPLIEVGEYSYYSGYYGHQNFEDGCVRYLWGDAKSRALFNPIEQMGWHLDKLIIGNYVCIASGVVILMGGNHNHHSEWITV
;
A
#
# COMPACT_ATOMS: atom_id res chain seq x y z
N LEU A 1 -1.73 4.25 -19.00
CA LEU A 1 -2.60 3.20 -18.43
C LEU A 1 -1.70 2.03 -18.09
N TRP A 2 -1.64 1.63 -16.82
CA TRP A 2 -0.76 0.54 -16.39
C TRP A 2 -1.57 -0.50 -15.63
N TYR A 3 -1.51 -1.75 -16.09
CA TYR A 3 -2.12 -2.87 -15.37
C TYR A 3 -1.35 -3.09 -14.07
N LEU A 4 -2.09 -3.09 -12.97
CA LEU A 4 -1.52 -3.12 -11.62
C LEU A 4 -0.76 -4.43 -11.37
N LYS A 5 -1.27 -5.55 -11.88
CA LYS A 5 -0.66 -6.87 -11.71
C LYS A 5 0.76 -6.98 -12.30
N ASP A 6 1.06 -6.17 -13.30
CA ASP A 6 2.37 -6.17 -13.99
C ASP A 6 3.39 -5.26 -13.32
N ILE A 7 2.95 -4.30 -12.50
CA ILE A 7 3.81 -3.23 -11.95
C ILE A 7 3.92 -3.25 -10.42
N VAL A 8 3.01 -3.91 -9.71
CA VAL A 8 3.05 -4.02 -8.24
C VAL A 8 4.21 -4.92 -7.82
N THR A 9 4.99 -4.46 -6.86
CA THR A 9 6.20 -5.14 -6.37
C THR A 9 6.17 -5.41 -4.87
N ASN A 10 5.30 -4.74 -4.12
CA ASN A 10 5.14 -4.93 -2.69
C ASN A 10 4.39 -6.24 -2.42
N PRO A 11 4.98 -7.19 -1.64
CA PRO A 11 4.38 -8.50 -1.36
C PRO A 11 3.13 -8.43 -0.49
N LEU A 12 2.81 -7.29 0.12
CA LEU A 12 1.56 -7.07 0.87
C LEU A 12 0.43 -6.52 0.00
N ILE A 13 0.66 -6.35 -1.30
CA ILE A 13 -0.36 -5.92 -2.26
C ILE A 13 -0.68 -7.10 -3.19
N GLU A 14 -1.94 -7.51 -3.20
CA GLU A 14 -2.47 -8.55 -4.09
C GLU A 14 -3.44 -7.90 -5.08
N VAL A 15 -3.28 -8.21 -6.37
CA VAL A 15 -4.03 -7.57 -7.46
C VAL A 15 -4.65 -8.60 -8.40
N GLY A 16 -5.95 -8.46 -8.64
CA GLY A 16 -6.71 -9.23 -9.61
C GLY A 16 -6.46 -8.86 -11.07
N GLU A 17 -7.03 -9.65 -11.97
CA GLU A 17 -6.88 -9.50 -13.42
C GLU A 17 -7.48 -8.18 -13.93
N TYR A 18 -6.85 -7.60 -14.95
CA TYR A 18 -7.32 -6.41 -15.69
C TYR A 18 -7.53 -5.14 -14.85
N SER A 19 -7.14 -5.14 -13.58
CA SER A 19 -7.16 -3.94 -12.74
C SER A 19 -6.00 -3.02 -13.10
N TYR A 20 -6.26 -1.72 -13.19
CA TYR A 20 -5.30 -0.74 -13.68
C TYR A 20 -5.36 0.59 -12.94
N TYR A 21 -4.23 1.31 -12.98
CA TYR A 21 -4.11 2.68 -12.49
C TYR A 21 -4.04 3.68 -13.63
N SER A 22 -4.91 4.69 -13.58
CA SER A 22 -4.98 5.82 -14.49
C SER A 22 -4.30 7.05 -13.90
N GLY A 23 -2.97 6.99 -13.78
CA GLY A 23 -2.17 7.95 -13.03
C GLY A 23 -1.62 9.17 -13.77
N TYR A 24 -2.15 9.53 -14.94
CA TYR A 24 -1.54 10.55 -15.83
C TYR A 24 -1.20 11.88 -15.12
N TYR A 25 -2.07 12.34 -14.21
CA TYR A 25 -1.89 13.60 -13.48
C TYR A 25 -1.11 13.46 -12.16
N GLY A 26 -0.85 12.24 -11.68
CA GLY A 26 -0.27 12.00 -10.36
C GLY A 26 1.26 12.00 -10.33
N HIS A 27 1.92 12.01 -11.49
CA HIS A 27 3.37 11.98 -11.71
C HIS A 27 4.14 10.87 -10.95
N GLN A 28 3.44 9.91 -10.35
CA GLN A 28 3.97 8.82 -9.54
C GLN A 28 3.36 7.50 -10.00
N ASN A 29 4.06 6.40 -9.75
CA ASN A 29 3.51 5.06 -9.93
C ASN A 29 2.39 4.79 -8.90
N PHE A 30 1.73 3.63 -9.02
CA PHE A 30 0.65 3.27 -8.11
C PHE A 30 1.10 3.12 -6.64
N GLU A 31 2.21 2.44 -6.38
CA GLU A 31 2.67 2.15 -5.00
C GLU A 31 3.09 3.43 -4.27
N ASP A 32 3.82 4.33 -4.92
CA ASP A 32 4.25 5.61 -4.33
C ASP A 32 3.12 6.67 -4.34
N GLY A 33 2.28 6.67 -5.37
CA GLY A 33 1.26 7.70 -5.58
C GLY A 33 -0.04 7.46 -4.83
N CYS A 34 -0.49 6.20 -4.74
CA CYS A 34 -1.79 5.83 -4.18
C CYS A 34 -1.69 5.17 -2.81
N VAL A 35 -0.69 4.33 -2.57
CA VAL A 35 -0.60 3.52 -1.34
C VAL A 35 0.27 4.24 -0.33
N ARG A 36 -0.26 4.49 0.87
CA ARG A 36 0.48 5.20 1.93
C ARG A 36 0.60 4.35 3.17
N TYR A 37 1.78 4.41 3.80
CA TYR A 37 2.09 3.75 5.09
C TYR A 37 2.00 2.22 5.06
N LEU A 38 2.11 1.59 3.88
CA LEU A 38 2.25 0.14 3.77
C LEU A 38 3.73 -0.24 3.80
N TRP A 39 4.15 -0.93 4.86
CA TRP A 39 5.46 -1.56 4.87
C TRP A 39 5.53 -2.64 3.78
N GLY A 40 6.72 -2.89 3.23
CA GLY A 40 6.92 -3.99 2.30
C GLY A 40 7.52 -3.58 0.96
N ASP A 41 7.68 -2.29 0.66
CA ASP A 41 8.50 -1.87 -0.47
C ASP A 41 10.01 -2.14 -0.21
N ALA A 42 10.86 -1.97 -1.22
CA ALA A 42 12.29 -2.22 -1.08
C ALA A 42 12.95 -1.33 0.00
N LYS A 43 12.48 -0.09 0.17
CA LYS A 43 13.04 0.88 1.11
C LYS A 43 12.73 0.51 2.55
N SER A 44 11.46 0.26 2.86
CA SER A 44 10.99 -0.10 4.21
C SER A 44 11.53 -1.45 4.67
N ARG A 45 11.61 -2.45 3.79
CA ARG A 45 12.20 -3.76 4.10
C ARG A 45 13.70 -3.67 4.41
N ALA A 46 14.42 -2.70 3.83
CA ALA A 46 15.84 -2.50 4.11
C ALA A 46 16.11 -1.81 5.46
N LEU A 47 15.12 -1.11 6.00
CA LEU A 47 15.25 -0.38 7.27
C LEU A 47 15.02 -1.29 8.48
N PHE A 48 13.96 -2.10 8.45
CA PHE A 48 13.58 -2.99 9.55
C PHE A 48 12.55 -4.03 9.11
N ASN A 49 12.40 -5.08 9.92
CA ASN A 49 11.35 -6.09 9.74
C ASN A 49 10.40 -6.10 10.97
N PRO A 50 9.21 -5.49 10.89
CA PRO A 50 8.28 -5.41 12.03
C PRO A 50 7.75 -6.78 12.46
N ILE A 51 7.66 -7.74 11.54
CA ILE A 51 7.17 -9.09 11.85
C ILE A 51 8.18 -9.79 12.77
N GLU A 52 9.46 -9.74 12.43
CA GLU A 52 10.52 -10.37 13.21
C GLU A 52 10.89 -9.59 14.47
N GLN A 53 10.93 -8.26 14.39
CA GLN A 53 11.44 -7.42 15.48
C GLN A 53 10.38 -7.06 16.52
N MET A 54 9.11 -6.95 16.09
CA MET A 54 8.02 -6.49 16.95
C MET A 54 6.88 -7.51 17.07
N GLY A 55 6.93 -8.62 16.32
CA GLY A 55 5.84 -9.61 16.29
C GLY A 55 4.56 -9.09 15.66
N TRP A 56 4.63 -8.04 14.83
CA TRP A 56 3.45 -7.40 14.25
C TRP A 56 2.79 -8.27 13.19
N HIS A 57 1.46 -8.24 13.18
CA HIS A 57 0.66 -8.71 12.05
C HIS A 57 0.37 -7.52 11.13
N LEU A 58 0.81 -7.61 9.88
CA LEU A 58 0.66 -6.52 8.91
C LEU A 58 -0.61 -6.70 8.07
N ASP A 59 -1.33 -5.59 7.88
CA ASP A 59 -2.46 -5.54 6.96
C ASP A 59 -2.00 -5.68 5.50
N LYS A 60 -2.88 -6.26 4.68
CA LYS A 60 -2.68 -6.40 3.24
C LYS A 60 -3.65 -5.50 2.47
N LEU A 61 -3.22 -5.03 1.30
CA LEU A 61 -4.09 -4.40 0.32
C LEU A 61 -4.47 -5.42 -0.76
N ILE A 62 -5.76 -5.71 -0.88
CA ILE A 62 -6.28 -6.65 -1.89
C ILE A 62 -7.17 -5.88 -2.86
N ILE A 63 -6.80 -5.89 -4.15
CA ILE A 63 -7.55 -5.26 -5.24
C ILE A 63 -8.13 -6.36 -6.11
N GLY A 64 -9.45 -6.34 -6.33
CA GLY A 64 -10.15 -7.35 -7.13
C GLY A 64 -9.86 -7.28 -8.63
N ASN A 65 -10.64 -8.03 -9.42
CA ASN A 65 -10.55 -8.01 -10.89
C ASN A 65 -11.30 -6.81 -11.48
N TYR A 66 -10.84 -6.31 -12.64
CA TYR A 66 -11.49 -5.26 -13.44
C TYR A 66 -11.73 -3.94 -12.69
N VAL A 67 -10.84 -3.57 -11.77
CA VAL A 67 -10.89 -2.31 -11.02
C VAL A 67 -10.12 -1.20 -11.76
N CYS A 68 -10.75 -0.04 -11.91
CA CYS A 68 -10.08 1.18 -12.35
C CYS A 68 -9.79 2.07 -11.14
N ILE A 69 -8.52 2.41 -10.92
CA ILE A 69 -8.09 3.39 -9.91
C ILE A 69 -7.70 4.69 -10.62
N ALA A 70 -8.41 5.77 -10.31
CA ALA A 70 -8.14 7.08 -10.89
C ALA A 70 -6.93 7.79 -10.25
N SER A 71 -6.36 8.75 -10.97
CA SER A 71 -5.29 9.61 -10.46
C SER A 71 -5.72 10.33 -9.18
N GLY A 72 -4.83 10.36 -8.18
CA GLY A 72 -5.07 11.06 -6.92
C GLY A 72 -5.85 10.27 -5.87
N VAL A 73 -6.32 9.05 -6.18
CA VAL A 73 -6.84 8.14 -5.16
C VAL A 73 -5.74 7.85 -4.13
N VAL A 74 -6.11 7.91 -2.85
CA VAL A 74 -5.24 7.58 -1.72
C VAL A 74 -5.85 6.44 -0.94
N ILE A 75 -5.07 5.38 -0.76
CA ILE A 75 -5.38 4.21 0.06
C ILE A 75 -4.46 4.28 1.28
N LEU A 76 -5.05 4.60 2.43
CA LEU A 76 -4.33 4.68 3.70
C LEU A 76 -4.19 3.29 4.31
N MET A 77 -2.96 2.87 4.51
CA MET A 77 -2.59 1.65 5.23
C MET A 77 -1.97 2.02 6.58
N GLY A 78 -1.42 1.03 7.29
CA GLY A 78 -0.77 1.25 8.59
C GLY A 78 -1.74 1.40 9.76
N GLY A 79 -3.02 1.05 9.57
CA GLY A 79 -4.04 1.04 10.61
C GLY A 79 -4.19 2.39 11.31
N ASN A 80 -4.15 2.37 12.63
CA ASN A 80 -4.17 3.58 13.45
C ASN A 80 -2.81 4.28 13.55
N HIS A 81 -1.78 3.78 12.89
CA HIS A 81 -0.41 4.31 12.91
C HIS A 81 0.14 4.54 14.33
N ASN A 82 -0.15 3.59 15.24
CA ASN A 82 0.17 3.64 16.67
C ASN A 82 -0.57 4.71 17.49
N HIS A 83 -1.62 5.33 16.94
CA HIS A 83 -2.50 6.23 17.69
C HIS A 83 -3.67 5.46 18.29
N HIS A 84 -3.66 5.24 19.60
CA HIS A 84 -4.77 4.61 20.30
C HIS A 84 -5.63 5.69 20.97
N SER A 85 -6.91 5.82 20.57
CA SER A 85 -7.80 6.90 21.03
C SER A 85 -8.02 6.91 22.54
N GLU A 86 -7.89 5.75 23.18
CA GLU A 86 -8.09 5.59 24.63
C GLU A 86 -6.86 5.93 25.46
N TRP A 87 -5.72 6.28 24.84
CA TRP A 87 -4.49 6.61 25.57
C TRP A 87 -4.39 8.11 25.84
N ILE A 88 -3.76 8.47 26.95
CA ILE A 88 -3.56 9.88 27.37
C ILE A 88 -2.54 10.58 26.45
N THR A 89 -1.60 9.83 25.88
CA THR A 89 -0.61 10.29 24.90
C THR A 89 -0.26 9.16 23.94
N VAL A 90 0.30 9.56 22.80
CA VAL A 90 1.01 8.69 21.85
C VAL A 90 2.38 8.29 22.39
#